data_AF-A0A7C9AFJ9-F1
#
_entry.id   AF-A0A7C9AFJ9-F1
#
_cell.length_a   1.000
_cell.length_b   1.000
_cell.length_c   1.000
_cell.angle_alpha   90.00
_cell.angle_beta   90.00
_cell.angle_gamma   90.00
#
_symmetry.space_group_name_H-M   'P 1'
#
loop_
_entity.id
_entity.type
_entity.pdbx_description
1 polymer ?
#
loop_
_entity_poly.entity_id
_entity_poly.type
_entity_poly.pdbx_seq_one_letter_code
_entity_poly.pdbx_strand_id
1 'polypeptide(L)'
;QRFQKSPKHAERKRDLGRRVLEKMECAAKGVRTRCVGPPVRRCARCGVVAYCSLSHQIAHWSDHKQECERLEQQMRNADVVNKFPFTFLEEATMQVCDKQQTRCSFLERRGLHQVGMWSYECSCGPVNVSLNPSGLLMYWNLSSTFAPCTDPASPLSKQLSCWKEYYEWRSIPLDSPAAVLLQWPLTIYHALQLNAIEGSNDQGNKVINIHYLG
;
A
#
# COMPACT_ATOMS: atom_id res chain seq x y z
N GLN A 1 -7.91 25.76 -33.98
CA GLN A 1 -9.09 25.35 -33.19
C GLN A 1 -8.63 24.98 -31.78
N ARG A 2 -9.01 25.76 -30.77
CA ARG A 2 -8.67 25.51 -29.36
C ARG A 2 -9.56 24.36 -28.88
N PHE A 3 -8.97 23.20 -28.57
CA PHE A 3 -9.68 22.10 -27.91
C PHE A 3 -10.13 22.55 -26.52
N GLN A 4 -11.39 22.94 -26.40
CA GLN A 4 -12.06 23.13 -25.11
C GLN A 4 -12.20 21.75 -24.46
N LYS A 5 -11.42 21.50 -23.40
CA LYS A 5 -11.63 20.33 -22.54
C LYS A 5 -13.02 20.46 -21.89
N SER A 6 -13.90 19.50 -22.18
CA SER A 6 -15.28 19.49 -21.68
C SER A 6 -15.35 19.50 -20.14
N PRO A 7 -16.20 20.33 -19.51
CA PRO A 7 -16.26 20.49 -18.04
C PRO A 7 -16.51 19.18 -17.27
N LYS A 8 -17.19 18.21 -17.91
CA LYS A 8 -17.63 16.94 -17.31
C LYS A 8 -16.47 16.03 -16.89
N HIS A 9 -15.32 16.11 -17.55
CA HIS A 9 -14.16 15.25 -17.25
C HIS A 9 -13.36 15.77 -16.04
N ALA A 10 -13.37 17.08 -15.80
CA ALA A 10 -12.78 17.70 -14.61
C ALA A 10 -13.67 17.51 -13.37
N GLU A 11 -14.99 17.45 -13.57
CA GLU A 11 -15.96 17.14 -12.52
C GLU A 11 -15.88 15.68 -12.07
N ARG A 12 -15.79 14.71 -13.00
CA ARG A 12 -15.57 13.30 -12.66
C ARG A 12 -14.27 13.04 -11.89
N LYS A 13 -13.16 13.71 -12.24
CA LYS A 13 -11.90 13.61 -11.48
C LYS A 13 -12.00 14.22 -10.08
N ARG A 14 -12.71 15.34 -9.94
CA ARG A 14 -13.00 15.96 -8.63
C ARG A 14 -13.94 15.10 -7.77
N ASP A 15 -14.87 14.38 -8.39
CA ASP A 15 -15.83 13.52 -7.70
C ASP A 15 -15.19 12.17 -7.30
N LEU A 16 -14.28 11.62 -8.11
CA LEU A 16 -13.48 10.45 -7.74
C LEU A 16 -12.48 10.79 -6.61
N GLY A 17 -11.81 11.94 -6.69
CA GLY A 17 -10.97 12.46 -5.61
C GLY A 17 -11.73 12.84 -4.32
N ARG A 18 -13.05 13.01 -4.40
CA ARG A 18 -13.94 13.24 -3.24
C ARG A 18 -14.49 11.95 -2.65
N ARG A 19 -14.63 10.88 -3.45
CA ARG A 19 -15.18 9.58 -3.02
C ARG A 19 -14.15 8.65 -2.40
N VAL A 20 -12.86 8.81 -2.70
CA VAL A 20 -11.75 8.26 -1.89
C VAL A 20 -11.56 9.12 -0.63
N LEU A 21 -12.66 9.46 0.06
CA LEU A 21 -12.59 9.99 1.41
C LEU A 21 -12.40 8.78 2.31
N GLU A 22 -11.16 8.31 2.41
CA GLU A 22 -10.73 7.51 3.55
C GLU A 22 -11.36 8.14 4.80
N LYS A 23 -12.09 7.36 5.61
CA LYS A 23 -12.44 7.76 6.97
C LYS A 23 -11.12 7.90 7.75
N MET A 24 -10.41 8.99 7.51
CA MET A 24 -9.27 9.39 8.31
C MET A 24 -9.79 9.76 9.69
N GLU A 25 -9.08 9.33 10.72
CA GLU A 25 -9.38 9.73 12.08
C GLU A 25 -8.75 11.09 12.39
N CYS A 26 -9.27 11.76 13.42
CA CYS A 26 -8.64 12.98 13.89
C CYS A 26 -7.26 12.60 14.46
N ALA A 27 -6.19 13.19 13.94
CA ALA A 27 -4.83 12.90 14.41
C ALA A 27 -4.62 13.31 15.89
N ALA A 28 -5.47 14.21 16.41
CA ALA A 28 -5.48 14.60 17.82
C ALA A 28 -6.55 13.87 18.64
N LYS A 29 -7.08 12.73 18.15
CA LYS A 29 -8.09 11.96 18.89
C LYS A 29 -7.52 11.52 20.24
N GLY A 30 -8.24 11.84 21.31
CA GLY A 30 -7.79 11.57 22.69
C GLY A 30 -6.86 12.66 23.27
N VAL A 31 -6.48 13.68 22.50
CA VAL A 31 -5.62 14.78 22.99
C VAL A 31 -6.48 15.87 23.62
N ARG A 32 -6.34 16.03 24.95
CA ARG A 32 -6.95 17.06 25.82
C ARG A 32 -8.48 17.09 25.86
N THR A 33 -9.15 17.17 24.71
CA THR A 33 -10.60 17.31 24.57
C THR A 33 -11.15 16.29 23.57
N ARG A 34 -12.45 15.99 23.70
CA ARG A 34 -13.16 15.06 22.79
C ARG A 34 -13.24 15.66 21.38
N CYS A 35 -13.19 14.78 20.37
CA CYS A 35 -13.47 15.17 18.98
C CYS A 35 -14.86 15.78 18.84
N VAL A 36 -14.98 16.81 18.00
CA VAL A 36 -16.26 17.49 17.70
C VAL A 36 -17.02 16.85 16.53
N GLY A 37 -16.48 15.79 15.95
CA GLY A 37 -17.04 15.11 14.78
C GLY A 37 -15.94 14.42 13.96
N PRO A 38 -16.26 13.94 12.75
CA PRO A 38 -15.27 13.44 11.81
C PRO A 38 -14.30 14.54 11.39
N PRO A 39 -13.08 14.20 10.94
CA PRO A 39 -12.15 15.19 10.41
C PRO A 39 -12.71 15.90 9.18
N VAL A 40 -12.63 17.23 9.20
CA VAL A 40 -13.12 18.10 8.11
C VAL A 40 -12.00 18.95 7.51
N ARG A 41 -10.80 18.87 8.06
CA ARG A 41 -9.62 19.62 7.59
C ARG A 41 -8.38 18.74 7.61
N ARG A 42 -7.45 19.05 6.73
CA ARG A 42 -6.11 18.44 6.68
C ARG A 42 -5.06 19.48 7.06
N CYS A 43 -3.89 19.02 7.47
CA CYS A 43 -2.74 19.90 7.58
C CYS A 43 -2.47 20.54 6.20
N ALA A 44 -2.46 21.88 6.13
CA ALA A 44 -2.30 22.59 4.88
C ALA A 44 -0.92 22.40 4.24
N ARG A 45 0.09 22.02 5.03
CA ARG A 45 1.45 21.76 4.56
C ARG A 45 1.57 20.36 3.98
N CYS A 46 1.41 19.33 4.81
CA CYS A 46 1.67 17.97 4.36
C CYS A 46 0.47 17.28 3.70
N GLY A 47 -0.77 17.72 3.93
CA GLY A 47 -1.97 17.07 3.40
C GLY A 47 -2.31 15.69 3.98
N VAL A 48 -1.40 15.05 4.73
CA VAL A 48 -1.57 13.67 5.23
C VAL A 48 -2.50 13.59 6.43
N VAL A 49 -2.21 14.34 7.51
CA VAL A 49 -2.97 14.24 8.76
C VAL A 49 -4.24 15.09 8.72
N ALA A 50 -5.31 14.59 9.33
CA ALA A 50 -6.63 15.22 9.36
C ALA A 50 -7.08 15.57 10.79
N TYR A 51 -7.89 16.62 10.93
CA TYR A 51 -8.40 17.10 12.21
C TYR A 51 -9.90 17.40 12.14
N CYS A 52 -10.61 17.18 13.25
CA CYS A 52 -12.01 17.61 13.36
C CYS A 52 -12.16 19.11 13.66
N SER A 53 -11.11 19.78 14.16
CA SER A 53 -11.15 21.20 14.52
C SER A 53 -9.77 21.87 14.43
N LEU A 54 -9.75 23.22 14.44
CA LEU A 54 -8.51 23.99 14.58
C LEU A 54 -7.82 23.74 15.92
N SER A 55 -8.59 23.62 17.00
CA SER A 55 -8.06 23.37 18.34
C SER A 55 -7.27 22.05 18.42
N HIS A 56 -7.77 20.99 17.77
CA HIS A 56 -7.08 19.70 17.67
C HIS A 56 -5.82 19.78 16.80
N GLN A 57 -5.86 20.55 15.70
CA GLN A 57 -4.66 20.80 14.90
C GLN A 57 -3.57 21.52 15.69
N ILE A 58 -3.92 22.55 16.47
CA ILE A 58 -2.97 23.28 17.31
C ILE A 58 -2.43 22.38 18.43
N ALA A 59 -3.31 21.59 19.07
CA ALA A 59 -2.93 20.72 20.16
C ALA A 59 -1.94 19.61 19.73
N HIS A 60 -2.11 19.05 18.53
CA HIS A 60 -1.24 18.00 17.98
C HIS A 60 0.03 18.56 17.30
N TRP A 61 0.17 19.89 17.16
CA TRP A 61 1.29 20.48 16.43
C TRP A 61 2.66 20.12 17.03
N SER A 62 2.77 19.99 18.36
CA SER A 62 4.03 19.61 19.02
C SER A 62 4.59 18.29 18.49
N ASP A 63 3.70 17.33 18.20
CA ASP A 63 4.04 15.97 17.83
C ASP A 63 4.14 15.87 16.31
N HIS A 64 3.22 16.53 15.60
CA HIS A 64 3.19 16.53 14.14
C HIS A 64 4.35 17.28 13.48
N LYS A 65 4.82 18.38 14.07
CA LYS A 65 5.73 19.33 13.38
C LYS A 65 7.00 18.68 12.84
N GLN A 66 7.55 17.69 13.56
CA GLN A 66 8.77 16.99 13.18
C GLN A 66 8.55 16.11 11.94
N GLU A 67 7.38 15.48 11.84
CA GLU A 67 7.02 14.62 10.71
C GLU A 67 6.40 15.38 9.54
N CYS A 68 5.93 16.61 9.76
CA CYS A 68 5.16 17.38 8.78
C CYS A 68 5.92 17.58 7.46
N GLU A 69 7.20 17.94 7.54
CA GLU A 69 8.03 18.15 6.36
C GLU A 69 8.29 16.87 5.58
N ARG A 70 8.60 15.78 6.28
CA ARG A 70 8.82 14.46 5.67
C ARG A 70 7.56 13.99 4.94
N LEU A 71 6.40 14.14 5.57
CA LEU A 71 5.10 13.80 4.97
C LEU A 71 4.78 14.68 3.75
N GLU A 72 5.12 15.97 3.79
CA GLU A 72 4.97 16.86 2.63
C GLU A 72 5.82 16.38 1.45
N GLN A 73 7.09 16.03 1.68
CA GLN A 73 7.98 15.50 0.65
C GLN A 73 7.43 14.21 0.04
N GLN A 74 6.92 13.29 0.88
CA GLN A 74 6.27 12.06 0.40
C GLN A 74 5.06 12.36 -0.49
N MET A 75 4.22 13.31 -0.09
CA MET A 75 3.02 13.67 -0.85
C MET A 75 3.32 14.33 -2.19
N ARG A 76 4.47 15.03 -2.33
CA ARG A 76 4.91 15.57 -3.64
C ARG A 76 5.12 14.48 -4.69
N ASN A 77 5.53 13.29 -4.27
CA ASN A 77 5.83 12.16 -5.15
C ASN A 77 4.71 11.11 -5.18
N ALA A 78 3.59 11.32 -4.48
CA ALA A 78 2.51 10.34 -4.36
C ALA A 78 1.98 9.87 -5.73
N ASP A 79 1.81 10.78 -6.68
CA ASP A 79 1.35 10.45 -8.04
C ASP A 79 2.34 9.61 -8.83
N VAL A 80 3.64 9.71 -8.52
CA VAL A 80 4.70 8.91 -9.16
C VAL A 80 4.71 7.52 -8.55
N VAL A 81 4.67 7.44 -7.21
CA VAL A 81 4.66 6.16 -6.48
C VAL A 81 3.37 5.35 -6.76
N ASN A 82 2.26 6.03 -7.07
CA ASN A 82 1.00 5.37 -7.44
C ASN A 82 0.95 4.90 -8.91
N LYS A 83 2.02 5.06 -9.70
CA LYS A 83 2.10 4.54 -11.07
C LYS A 83 2.77 3.17 -11.06
N PHE A 84 1.94 2.14 -11.00
CA PHE A 84 2.39 0.77 -11.15
C PHE A 84 2.63 0.41 -12.63
N PRO A 85 3.61 -0.45 -12.95
CA PRO A 85 3.88 -0.91 -14.31
C PRO A 85 2.81 -1.86 -14.87
N PHE A 86 1.78 -2.15 -14.07
CA PHE A 86 0.59 -2.92 -14.40
C PHE A 86 -0.59 -2.41 -13.58
N THR A 87 -1.80 -2.83 -13.95
CA THR A 87 -3.01 -2.55 -13.18
C THR A 87 -3.36 -3.82 -12.40
N PHE A 88 -3.46 -3.72 -11.08
CA PHE A 88 -4.02 -4.81 -10.28
C PHE A 88 -5.49 -5.02 -10.66
N LEU A 89 -5.99 -6.24 -10.42
CA LEU A 89 -7.41 -6.53 -10.60
C LEU A 89 -8.26 -5.57 -9.75
N GLU A 90 -9.31 -4.99 -10.34
CA GLU A 90 -10.16 -3.97 -9.71
C GLU A 90 -10.69 -4.40 -8.34
N GLU A 91 -11.04 -5.67 -8.18
CA GLU A 91 -11.50 -6.20 -6.89
C GLU A 91 -10.39 -6.39 -5.84
N ALA A 92 -9.14 -6.54 -6.26
CA ALA A 92 -8.00 -6.70 -5.35
C ALA A 92 -7.49 -5.36 -4.80
N THR A 93 -7.65 -4.27 -5.56
CA THR A 93 -7.16 -2.95 -5.18
C THR A 93 -8.28 -1.93 -5.04
N MET A 94 -9.03 -1.62 -6.09
CA MET A 94 -9.99 -0.51 -6.06
C MET A 94 -11.17 -0.79 -5.11
N GLN A 95 -11.76 -1.99 -5.12
CA GLN A 95 -12.88 -2.32 -4.24
C GLN A 95 -12.47 -2.41 -2.76
N VAL A 96 -11.21 -2.78 -2.47
CA VAL A 96 -10.67 -2.80 -1.12
C VAL A 96 -10.33 -1.38 -0.65
N CYS A 97 -9.70 -0.56 -1.50
CA CYS A 97 -9.40 0.85 -1.23
C CYS A 97 -10.68 1.68 -1.02
N ASP A 98 -11.73 1.42 -1.81
CA ASP A 98 -13.04 2.07 -1.69
C ASP A 98 -13.92 1.46 -0.58
N LYS A 99 -13.37 0.51 0.21
CA LYS A 99 -14.07 -0.20 1.30
C LYS A 99 -15.37 -0.89 0.90
N GLN A 100 -15.56 -1.15 -0.40
CA GLN A 100 -16.64 -1.99 -0.90
C GLN A 100 -16.44 -3.45 -0.47
N GLN A 101 -15.18 -3.84 -0.28
CA GLN A 101 -14.80 -5.14 0.26
C GLN A 101 -13.75 -4.98 1.35
N THR A 102 -13.76 -5.91 2.32
CA THR A 102 -12.67 -6.07 3.27
C THR A 102 -11.66 -7.08 2.73
N ARG A 103 -10.40 -7.00 3.18
CA ARG A 103 -9.40 -8.00 2.87
C ARG A 103 -9.84 -9.41 3.30
N CYS A 104 -10.57 -9.53 4.42
CA CYS A 104 -11.22 -10.77 4.85
C CYS A 104 -12.19 -11.30 3.80
N SER A 105 -13.15 -10.49 3.36
CA SER A 105 -14.16 -10.90 2.36
C SER A 105 -13.54 -11.26 1.00
N PHE A 106 -12.46 -10.57 0.61
CA PHE A 106 -11.71 -10.90 -0.60
C PHE A 106 -11.08 -12.29 -0.54
N LEU A 107 -10.46 -12.63 0.60
CA LEU A 107 -9.82 -13.93 0.83
C LEU A 107 -10.85 -15.04 1.04
N GLU A 108 -11.97 -14.75 1.71
CA GLU A 108 -13.03 -15.70 2.00
C GLU A 108 -13.71 -16.21 0.73
N ARG A 109 -14.02 -15.31 -0.23
CA ARG A 109 -14.55 -15.68 -1.55
C ARG A 109 -13.64 -16.62 -2.34
N ARG A 110 -12.34 -16.68 -1.99
CA ARG A 110 -11.34 -17.54 -2.62
C ARG A 110 -10.99 -18.77 -1.78
N GLY A 111 -11.61 -18.94 -0.61
CA GLY A 111 -11.28 -20.03 0.33
C GLY A 111 -9.88 -19.91 0.93
N LEU A 112 -9.30 -18.70 0.98
CA LEU A 112 -7.94 -18.43 1.45
C LEU A 112 -7.90 -17.70 2.80
N HIS A 113 -9.06 -17.33 3.33
CA HIS A 113 -9.14 -16.60 4.58
C HIS A 113 -8.61 -17.46 5.74
N GLN A 114 -7.63 -16.93 6.48
CA GLN A 114 -6.96 -17.66 7.59
C GLN A 114 -6.24 -18.95 7.17
N VAL A 115 -5.98 -19.14 5.87
CA VAL A 115 -5.25 -20.30 5.32
C VAL A 115 -3.80 -19.92 5.08
N GLY A 116 -2.86 -20.78 5.48
CA GLY A 116 -1.46 -20.61 5.09
C GLY A 116 -0.88 -19.25 5.45
N MET A 117 -0.09 -18.69 4.52
CA MET A 117 0.46 -17.34 4.60
C MET A 117 -0.60 -16.22 4.57
N TRP A 118 -1.79 -16.45 4.00
CA TRP A 118 -2.84 -15.43 3.92
C TRP A 118 -3.50 -15.14 5.27
N SER A 119 -3.25 -15.96 6.29
CA SER A 119 -3.68 -15.68 7.66
C SER A 119 -3.10 -14.39 8.23
N TYR A 120 -1.91 -13.96 7.76
CA TYR A 120 -1.24 -12.75 8.20
C TYR A 120 -1.74 -11.48 7.51
N GLU A 121 -2.63 -11.61 6.53
CA GLU A 121 -3.16 -10.48 5.78
C GLU A 121 -4.27 -9.73 6.54
N CYS A 122 -4.93 -10.36 7.52
CA CYS A 122 -5.90 -9.73 8.42
C CYS A 122 -5.54 -9.96 9.90
N SER A 123 -6.01 -9.09 10.78
CA SER A 123 -5.92 -9.27 12.25
C SER A 123 -7.09 -10.05 12.84
N CYS A 124 -7.88 -10.71 12.00
CA CYS A 124 -9.16 -11.31 12.35
C CYS A 124 -9.07 -12.79 12.78
N GLY A 125 -7.88 -13.39 12.63
CA GLY A 125 -7.58 -14.75 13.06
C GLY A 125 -7.10 -14.83 14.51
N PRO A 126 -6.93 -16.05 15.04
CA PRO A 126 -6.43 -16.27 16.39
C PRO A 126 -5.02 -15.66 16.56
N VAL A 127 -4.86 -14.86 17.61
CA VAL A 127 -3.65 -14.04 17.89
C VAL A 127 -2.39 -14.88 18.16
N ASN A 128 -2.54 -16.19 18.37
CA ASN A 128 -1.46 -17.11 18.73
C ASN A 128 -1.11 -18.05 17.59
N VAL A 129 -0.23 -17.62 16.68
CA VAL A 129 0.59 -18.55 15.89
C VAL A 129 2.02 -18.40 16.39
N SER A 130 2.42 -19.33 17.27
CA SER A 130 3.83 -19.49 17.64
C SER A 130 4.64 -19.71 16.36
N LEU A 131 5.60 -18.82 16.10
CA LEU A 131 6.55 -18.89 14.98
C LEU A 131 7.55 -20.02 15.23
N ASN A 132 7.08 -21.27 15.27
CA ASN A 132 7.97 -22.43 15.25
C ASN A 132 8.45 -22.66 13.80
N PRO A 133 9.76 -22.80 13.54
CA PRO A 133 10.33 -22.97 12.21
C PRO A 133 9.73 -24.13 11.40
N SER A 134 9.41 -25.24 12.07
CA SER A 134 8.77 -26.40 11.43
C SER A 134 7.30 -26.16 11.08
N GLY A 135 6.61 -25.31 11.85
CA GLY A 135 5.25 -24.88 11.54
C GLY A 135 5.21 -23.96 10.33
N LEU A 136 6.16 -23.02 10.26
CA LEU A 136 6.31 -22.11 9.12
C LEU A 136 6.35 -22.86 7.79
N LEU A 137 7.11 -23.96 7.68
CA LEU A 137 7.21 -24.75 6.45
C LEU A 137 5.87 -25.34 5.98
N MET A 138 4.97 -25.73 6.88
CA MET A 138 3.62 -26.16 6.49
C MET A 138 2.76 -25.00 5.97
N TYR A 139 3.03 -23.76 6.40
CA TYR A 139 2.30 -22.57 5.92
C TYR A 139 2.82 -22.04 4.58
N TRP A 140 4.05 -22.39 4.16
CA TRP A 140 4.65 -21.99 2.88
C TRP A 140 4.18 -22.81 1.68
N ASN A 141 3.42 -23.89 1.88
CA ASN A 141 2.97 -24.75 0.78
C ASN A 141 1.76 -24.14 0.05
N LEU A 142 2.03 -23.21 -0.87
CA LEU A 142 1.02 -22.69 -1.78
C LEU A 142 0.63 -23.82 -2.75
N SER A 143 -0.65 -24.23 -2.72
CA SER A 143 -1.16 -25.16 -3.74
C SER A 143 -0.83 -24.61 -5.13
N SER A 144 -0.40 -25.49 -6.04
CA SER A 144 -0.09 -25.13 -7.43
C SER A 144 -1.28 -24.47 -8.16
N THR A 145 -2.49 -24.72 -7.67
CA THR A 145 -3.73 -24.08 -8.13
C THR A 145 -3.80 -22.59 -7.79
N PHE A 146 -3.16 -22.14 -6.71
CA PHE A 146 -3.18 -20.76 -6.24
C PHE A 146 -1.93 -19.98 -6.63
N ALA A 147 -0.80 -20.66 -6.79
CA ALA A 147 0.43 -20.12 -7.32
C ALA A 147 1.07 -21.19 -8.20
N PRO A 148 1.17 -20.99 -9.53
CA PRO A 148 1.93 -21.90 -10.38
C PRO A 148 3.38 -21.91 -9.90
N CYS A 149 3.75 -22.91 -9.10
CA CYS A 149 5.13 -23.13 -8.66
C CYS A 149 5.91 -23.88 -9.74
N THR A 150 5.78 -23.44 -11.01
CA THR A 150 6.63 -23.94 -12.07
C THR A 150 8.02 -23.33 -11.92
N ASP A 151 9.05 -24.16 -12.12
CA ASP A 151 10.39 -23.62 -12.26
C ASP A 151 10.40 -22.61 -13.41
N PRO A 152 11.14 -21.51 -13.26
CA PRO A 152 11.22 -20.49 -14.28
C PRO A 152 11.79 -21.12 -15.56
N ALA A 153 11.17 -20.83 -16.70
CA ALA A 153 11.52 -21.44 -17.99
C ALA A 153 12.99 -21.20 -18.40
N SER A 154 13.63 -20.18 -17.81
CA SER A 154 15.04 -19.90 -17.98
C SER A 154 15.65 -19.28 -16.71
N PRO A 155 16.97 -19.47 -16.47
CA PRO A 155 17.68 -18.70 -15.46
C PRO A 155 17.54 -17.20 -15.73
N LEU A 156 17.60 -16.38 -14.67
CA LEU A 156 17.58 -14.93 -14.79
C LEU A 156 18.79 -14.47 -15.60
N SER A 157 18.54 -14.01 -16.82
CA SER A 157 19.59 -13.51 -17.72
C SER A 157 19.92 -12.04 -17.45
N LYS A 158 19.02 -11.30 -16.79
CA LYS A 158 19.15 -9.89 -16.44
C LYS A 158 18.54 -9.63 -15.06
N GLN A 159 19.03 -8.58 -14.39
CA GLN A 159 18.42 -8.07 -13.17
C GLN A 159 17.02 -7.52 -13.47
N LEU A 160 16.04 -7.92 -12.65
CA LEU A 160 14.65 -7.49 -12.81
C LEU A 160 14.52 -6.01 -12.45
N SER A 161 13.90 -5.22 -13.31
CA SER A 161 13.73 -3.78 -13.12
C SER A 161 12.45 -3.43 -12.37
N CYS A 162 11.43 -4.30 -12.45
CA CYS A 162 10.14 -4.08 -11.82
C CYS A 162 9.41 -5.40 -11.50
N TRP A 163 8.34 -5.32 -10.71
CA TRP A 163 7.61 -6.50 -10.24
C TRP A 163 6.94 -7.26 -11.38
N LYS A 164 6.53 -6.56 -12.44
CA LYS A 164 5.90 -7.17 -13.61
C LYS A 164 6.79 -8.24 -14.22
N GLU A 165 8.08 -7.94 -14.38
CA GLU A 165 9.06 -8.88 -14.93
C GLU A 165 9.23 -10.11 -14.01
N TYR A 166 9.09 -9.95 -12.69
CA TYR A 166 9.09 -11.07 -11.76
C TYR A 166 7.88 -12.00 -11.98
N TYR A 167 6.67 -11.45 -12.12
CA TYR A 167 5.47 -12.24 -12.43
C TYR A 167 5.60 -12.99 -13.76
N GLU A 168 6.09 -12.31 -14.80
CA GLU A 168 6.35 -12.92 -16.12
C GLU A 168 7.38 -14.05 -16.03
N TRP A 169 8.52 -13.80 -15.37
CA TRP A 169 9.59 -14.79 -15.20
C TRP A 169 9.13 -16.03 -14.42
N ARG A 170 8.31 -15.84 -13.38
CA ARG A 170 7.73 -16.93 -12.58
C ARG A 170 6.48 -17.54 -13.21
N SER A 171 5.98 -17.00 -14.33
CA SER A 171 4.71 -17.40 -14.94
C SER A 171 3.53 -17.35 -13.96
N ILE A 172 3.52 -16.34 -13.08
CA ILE A 172 2.45 -16.11 -12.10
C ILE A 172 1.47 -15.08 -12.69
N PRO A 173 0.20 -15.42 -12.89
CA PRO A 173 -0.82 -14.47 -13.32
C PRO A 173 -1.00 -13.32 -12.32
N LEU A 174 -1.25 -12.09 -12.80
CA LEU A 174 -1.44 -10.91 -11.93
C LEU A 174 -2.74 -10.95 -11.10
N ASP A 175 -3.70 -11.80 -11.48
CA ASP A 175 -4.92 -12.09 -10.76
C ASP A 175 -4.77 -13.27 -9.78
N SER A 176 -3.59 -13.91 -9.72
CA SER A 176 -3.27 -14.94 -8.75
C SER A 176 -3.35 -14.37 -7.32
N PRO A 177 -3.92 -15.11 -6.35
CA PRO A 177 -3.89 -14.72 -4.95
C PRO A 177 -2.47 -14.66 -4.36
N ALA A 178 -1.48 -15.25 -5.02
CA ALA A 178 -0.07 -15.08 -4.67
C ALA A 178 0.37 -13.61 -4.75
N ALA A 179 -0.29 -12.80 -5.58
CA ALA A 179 0.02 -11.38 -5.70
C ALA A 179 -0.16 -10.61 -4.39
N VAL A 180 -1.10 -11.04 -3.55
CA VAL A 180 -1.30 -10.46 -2.20
C VAL A 180 -0.08 -10.71 -1.33
N LEU A 181 0.43 -11.95 -1.33
CA LEU A 181 1.61 -12.33 -0.53
C LEU A 181 2.89 -11.69 -1.06
N LEU A 182 3.01 -11.57 -2.39
CA LEU A 182 4.17 -11.00 -3.06
C LEU A 182 4.21 -9.48 -3.02
N GLN A 183 3.11 -8.82 -2.66
CA GLN A 183 3.03 -7.36 -2.61
C GLN A 183 4.15 -6.75 -1.76
N TRP A 184 4.34 -7.22 -0.53
CA TRP A 184 5.37 -6.70 0.37
C TRP A 184 6.81 -6.96 -0.09
N PRO A 185 7.23 -8.21 -0.36
CA PRO A 185 8.61 -8.47 -0.77
C PRO A 185 8.96 -7.79 -2.09
N LEU A 186 8.04 -7.72 -3.05
CA LEU A 186 8.26 -7.00 -4.29
C LEU A 186 8.31 -5.49 -4.05
N THR A 187 7.43 -4.94 -3.20
CA THR A 187 7.49 -3.51 -2.79
C THR A 187 8.85 -3.14 -2.23
N ILE A 188 9.36 -3.92 -1.30
CA ILE A 188 10.69 -3.73 -0.73
C ILE A 188 11.74 -3.80 -1.83
N TYR A 189 11.72 -4.85 -2.66
CA TYR A 189 12.68 -5.01 -3.76
C TYR A 189 12.73 -3.78 -4.68
N HIS A 190 11.58 -3.24 -5.09
CA HIS A 190 11.57 -2.06 -5.96
C HIS A 190 12.00 -0.78 -5.26
N ALA A 191 11.67 -0.60 -3.98
CA ALA A 191 12.24 0.50 -3.20
C ALA A 191 13.77 0.43 -3.14
N LEU A 192 14.34 -0.78 -2.97
CA LEU A 192 15.78 -1.00 -3.03
C LEU A 192 16.35 -0.67 -4.42
N GLN A 193 15.69 -1.10 -5.51
CA GLN A 193 16.12 -0.81 -6.88
C GLN A 193 16.12 0.68 -7.19
N LEU A 194 15.06 1.40 -6.81
CA LEU A 194 14.98 2.85 -6.98
C LEU A 194 16.13 3.56 -6.25
N ASN A 195 16.42 3.15 -5.00
CA ASN A 195 17.54 3.72 -4.24
C ASN A 195 18.92 3.41 -4.86
N ALA A 196 19.08 2.21 -5.41
CA ALA A 196 20.29 1.81 -6.11
C ALA A 196 20.53 2.70 -7.34
N ILE A 197 19.48 2.92 -8.16
CA ILE A 197 19.52 3.76 -9.36
C ILE A 197 19.79 5.22 -9.01
N GLU A 198 19.04 5.79 -8.06
CA GLU A 198 19.13 7.23 -7.72
C GLU A 198 20.48 7.64 -7.12
N GLY A 199 21.14 6.75 -6.38
CA GLY A 199 22.43 7.08 -5.77
C GLY A 199 23.64 6.52 -6.52
N SER A 200 23.54 6.37 -7.84
CA SER A 200 24.71 6.09 -8.70
C SER A 200 25.75 7.24 -8.67
N ASN A 201 25.41 8.35 -8.01
CA ASN A 201 26.21 9.57 -7.93
C ASN A 201 26.85 9.84 -6.54
N ASP A 202 26.66 9.00 -5.52
CA ASP A 202 27.15 9.30 -4.17
C ASP A 202 27.80 8.10 -3.48
N GLN A 203 29.09 8.25 -3.13
CA GLN A 203 30.01 7.20 -2.65
C GLN A 203 29.86 6.91 -1.14
N GLY A 204 28.66 7.08 -0.59
CA GLY A 204 28.35 6.88 0.83
C GLY A 204 27.62 5.57 1.10
N ASN A 205 27.78 5.03 2.31
CA ASN A 205 27.05 3.85 2.77
C ASN A 205 25.55 4.19 2.86
N LYS A 206 24.75 3.80 1.87
CA LYS A 206 23.33 4.18 1.77
C LYS A 206 22.50 3.39 2.77
N VAL A 207 22.04 4.06 3.82
CA VAL A 207 21.06 3.51 4.76
C VAL A 207 19.66 3.70 4.17
N ILE A 208 18.94 2.60 3.97
CA ILE A 208 17.54 2.63 3.54
C ILE A 208 16.67 2.51 4.80
N ASN A 209 16.00 3.61 5.16
CA ASN A 209 15.06 3.66 6.27
C ASN A 209 13.64 3.36 5.76
N ILE A 210 13.13 2.17 6.07
CA ILE A 210 11.74 1.79 5.77
C ILE A 210 10.86 2.14 6.98
N HIS A 211 9.98 3.12 6.80
CA HIS A 211 9.01 3.51 7.81
C HIS A 211 7.68 2.78 7.56
N TYR A 212 7.38 1.77 8.37
CA TYR A 212 6.07 1.12 8.36
C TYR A 212 5.06 2.01 9.08
N LEU A 213 4.06 2.49 8.35
CA LEU A 213 2.86 3.06 8.94
C LEU A 213 1.94 1.88 9.27
N GLY A 214 1.89 1.52 10.55
CA GLY A 214 0.99 0.48 11.07
C GLY A 214 -0.47 0.90 11.05
#